data_AF-A0A8T5MSR6-F1
#
_entry.id   AF-A0A8T5MSR6-F1
#
_cell.length_a   1.000
_cell.length_b   1.000
_cell.length_c   1.000
_cell.angle_alpha   90.00
_cell.angle_beta   90.00
_cell.angle_gamma   90.00
#
_symmetry.space_group_name_H-M   'P 1'
#
loop_
_entity.id
_entity.type
_entity.pdbx_description
1 polymer ?
#
loop_
_entity_poly.entity_id
_entity_poly.type
_entity_poly.pdbx_seq_one_letter_code
_entity_poly.pdbx_strand_id
1 'polypeptide(L)' 'IGLVNLLFENSVKPMLISKRTNVHPVVILLGMVGGVFFFGFIGFILGPLVLAYLIIVLEIYRGKKPSGLLIQKP' A
#
# COMPACT_ATOMS: atom_id res chain seq x y z
N ILE A 1 -4.49 23.51 25.76
CA ILE A 1 -4.02 22.18 26.19
C ILE A 1 -4.44 21.06 25.22
N GLY A 2 -5.66 21.07 24.66
CA GLY A 2 -6.11 20.03 23.70
C GLY A 2 -5.37 19.97 22.34
N LEU A 3 -4.81 21.08 21.85
CA LEU A 3 -4.14 21.12 20.54
C LEU A 3 -2.79 20.38 20.51
N VAL A 4 -2.10 20.32 21.65
CA VAL A 4 -0.76 19.70 21.75
C VAL A 4 -0.84 18.17 21.74
N ASN A 5 -1.86 17.59 22.38
CA ASN A 5 -2.10 16.13 22.33
C ASN A 5 -2.45 15.65 20.93
N LEU A 6 -3.22 16.43 20.15
CA LEU A 6 -3.59 16.11 18.78
C LEU A 6 -2.37 15.97 17.85
N LEU A 7 -1.36 16.82 18.02
CA LEU A 7 -0.13 16.73 17.23
C LEU A 7 0.71 15.52 17.61
N PHE A 8 0.79 15.18 18.90
CA PHE A 8 1.50 14.00 19.38
C PHE A 8 0.83 12.71 18.89
N GLU A 9 -0.49 12.59 19.01
CA GLU A 9 -1.23 11.41 18.54
C GLU A 9 -1.19 11.24 17.02
N ASN A 10 -1.27 12.34 16.27
CA ASN A 10 -1.23 12.29 14.80
C ASN A 10 0.19 12.11 14.23
N SER A 11 1.24 12.41 15.00
CA SER A 11 2.64 12.22 14.57
C SER A 11 3.19 10.83 14.92
N VAL A 12 2.75 10.23 16.03
CA VAL A 12 3.23 8.91 16.47
C VAL A 12 2.61 7.76 15.64
N LYS A 13 1.34 7.90 15.23
CA LYS A 13 0.63 6.90 14.40
C LYS A 13 1.30 6.62 13.04
N PRO A 14 1.66 7.61 12.20
CA PRO A 14 2.28 7.34 10.91
C PRO A 14 3.67 6.70 11.06
N MET A 15 4.44 7.06 12.09
CA MET A 15 5.78 6.49 12.34
C MET A 15 5.72 5.01 12.75
N LEU A 16 4.66 4.58 13.44
CA LEU A 16 4.44 3.17 13.80
C LEU A 16 3.89 2.34 12.63
N ILE A 17 3.02 2.91 11.79
CA ILE A 17 2.41 2.23 10.63
C ILE A 17 3.37 2.16 9.41
N SER A 18 4.28 3.13 9.24
CA SER A 18 5.18 3.23 8.08
C SER A 18 6.15 2.05 7.93
N LYS A 19 6.33 1.24 8.99
CA LYS A 19 7.39 0.22 9.04
C LYS A 19 7.06 -1.12 8.37
N ARG A 20 5.86 -1.35 7.83
CA ARG A 20 5.40 -2.72 7.50
C ARG A 20 5.05 -3.02 6.05
N THR A 21 5.05 -2.05 5.13
CA THR A 21 4.99 -2.37 3.69
C THR A 21 5.45 -1.17 2.86
N ASN A 22 6.76 -0.97 2.78
CA ASN A 22 7.32 -0.07 1.77
C ASN A 22 7.21 -0.77 0.41
N VAL A 23 6.03 -0.74 -0.20
CA VAL A 23 5.88 -1.09 -1.62
C VAL A 23 6.86 -0.19 -2.35
N HIS A 24 7.92 -0.75 -2.93
CA HIS A 24 8.99 0.05 -3.51
C HIS A 24 8.39 1.06 -4.50
N PRO A 25 8.74 2.36 -4.43
CA PRO A 25 8.20 3.39 -5.32
C PRO A 25 8.31 3.02 -6.80
N VAL A 26 9.36 2.25 -7.16
CA VAL A 26 9.59 1.68 -8.49
C VAL A 26 8.45 0.76 -8.93
N VAL A 27 7.91 -0.08 -8.05
CA VAL A 27 6.79 -0.99 -8.35
C VAL A 27 5.53 -0.19 -8.65
N ILE A 28 5.28 0.88 -7.89
CA ILE A 28 4.14 1.77 -8.11
C ILE A 28 4.29 2.47 -9.47
N LEU A 29 5.46 3.05 -9.75
CA LEU A 29 5.80 3.63 -11.05
C LEU A 29 5.61 2.64 -12.22
N LEU A 30 6.05 1.39 -12.04
CA LEU A 30 5.88 0.35 -13.04
C LEU A 30 4.39 0.06 -13.30
N GLY A 31 3.58 0.00 -12.23
CA GLY A 31 2.13 -0.13 -12.32
C GLY A 31 1.50 1.04 -13.07
N MET A 32 1.91 2.27 -12.78
CA MET A 32 1.39 3.48 -13.44
C MET A 32 1.75 3.51 -14.94
N VAL A 33 3.02 3.31 -15.28
CA VAL A 33 3.49 3.35 -16.67
C VAL A 33 2.90 2.20 -17.47
N GLY A 34 2.97 0.98 -16.94
CA GLY A 34 2.37 -0.19 -17.58
C GLY A 34 0.85 -0.02 -17.73
N GLY A 35 0.17 0.44 -16.68
CA GLY A 35 -1.26 0.71 -16.72
C GLY A 35 -1.64 1.71 -17.79
N VAL A 36 -0.90 2.81 -17.93
CA VAL A 36 -1.15 3.79 -18.99
C VAL A 36 -0.95 3.20 -20.38
N PHE A 37 0.04 2.34 -20.57
CA PHE A 37 0.27 1.63 -21.83
C PHE A 37 -0.90 0.69 -22.22
N PHE A 38 -1.50 -0.01 -21.25
CA PHE A 38 -2.59 -0.98 -21.53
C PHE A 38 -3.99 -0.36 -21.51
N PHE A 39 -4.26 0.61 -20.63
CA PHE A 39 -5.59 1.15 -20.34
C PHE A 39 -5.72 2.65 -20.65
N GLY A 40 -4.69 3.30 -21.21
CA GLY A 40 -4.68 4.74 -21.48
C GLY A 40 -4.63 5.58 -20.19
N PHE A 41 -5.18 6.79 -20.21
CA PHE A 41 -5.09 7.72 -19.06
C PHE A 41 -5.65 7.13 -17.74
N ILE A 42 -6.73 6.33 -17.82
CA ILE A 42 -7.33 5.64 -16.67
C ILE A 42 -6.36 4.63 -16.04
N GLY A 43 -5.44 4.11 -16.85
CA GLY A 43 -4.35 3.22 -16.46
C GLY A 43 -3.41 3.79 -15.41
N PHE A 44 -3.36 5.10 -15.21
CA PHE A 44 -2.58 5.70 -14.12
C PHE A 44 -3.06 5.26 -12.74
N ILE A 45 -4.39 5.09 -12.57
CA ILE A 45 -5.02 4.64 -11.33
C ILE A 45 -5.20 3.12 -11.34
N LEU A 46 -5.67 2.57 -12.48
CA LEU A 46 -5.92 1.13 -12.59
C LEU A 46 -4.64 0.29 -12.57
N GLY A 47 -3.54 0.80 -13.12
CA GLY A 47 -2.28 0.09 -13.21
C GLY A 47 -1.70 -0.33 -11.85
N PRO A 48 -1.48 0.60 -10.91
CA PRO A 48 -1.05 0.29 -9.56
C PRO A 48 -2.05 -0.61 -8.81
N LEU A 49 -3.35 -0.43 -9.05
CA LEU A 49 -4.39 -1.22 -8.41
C LEU A 49 -4.33 -2.69 -8.82
N VAL A 50 -4.24 -2.95 -10.13
CA VAL A 50 -4.09 -4.31 -10.68
C VAL A 50 -2.78 -4.94 -10.21
N LEU A 51 -1.68 -4.18 -10.20
CA LEU A 51 -0.38 -4.67 -9.75
C LEU A 51 -0.37 -5.03 -8.26
N ALA A 52 -1.02 -4.22 -7.42
CA ALA A 52 -1.19 -4.55 -6.00
C ALA A 52 -1.99 -5.84 -5.82
N TYR A 53 -3.06 -6.02 -6.59
CA TYR A 53 -3.86 -7.25 -6.58
C TYR A 53 -3.05 -8.47 -6.99
N LEU A 54 -2.25 -8.35 -8.05
CA LEU A 54 -1.37 -9.41 -8.51
C LEU A 54 -0.37 -9.81 -7.42
N ILE A 55 0.25 -8.84 -6.74
CA ILE A 55 1.18 -9.10 -5.64
C ILE A 55 0.47 -9.84 -4.50
N ILE A 56 -0.74 -9.44 -4.13
CA ILE A 56 -1.52 -10.12 -3.08
C ILE A 56 -1.79 -11.58 -3.47
N VAL A 57 -2.23 -11.84 -4.70
CA VAL A 57 -2.47 -13.20 -5.19
C VAL A 57 -1.18 -14.02 -5.18
N LEU A 58 -0.06 -13.44 -5.60
CA LEU A 58 1.25 -14.09 -5.55
C LEU A 58 1.71 -14.37 -4.12
N GLU A 59 1.43 -13.49 -3.17
CA GLU A 59 1.73 -13.72 -1.74
C GLU A 59 0.92 -14.90 -1.20
N ILE A 60 -0.38 -14.94 -1.49
CA ILE A 60 -1.28 -16.04 -1.11
C ILE A 60 -0.76 -17.36 -1.70
N TYR A 61 -0.41 -17.36 -2.99
CA TYR A 61 0.13 -18.54 -3.66
C TYR A 61 1.46 -19.00 -3.06
N ARG A 62 2.30 -18.06 -2.63
CA ARG A 62 3.57 -18.36 -1.94
C ARG A 62 3.38 -18.79 -0.47
N GLY A 63 2.14 -18.98 -0.02
CA GLY A 63 1.81 -19.33 1.36
C GLY A 63 2.15 -18.23 2.37
N LYS A 64 2.43 -17.01 1.89
CA LYS A 64 2.67 -15.86 2.76
C LYS A 64 1.32 -15.29 3.18
N LYS A 65 1.12 -15.11 4.49
CA LYS A 65 -0.08 -14.43 5.00
C LYS A 65 -0.08 -12.99 4.45
N PRO A 66 -1.14 -12.55 3.76
CA PRO A 66 -1.22 -11.20 3.23
C PRO A 66 -1.04 -10.22 4.38
N SER A 67 -0.06 -9.33 4.26
CA SER A 67 0.34 -8.42 5.34
C SER A 67 -0.78 -7.44 5.75
N GLY A 68 -1.86 -7.35 4.96
CA GLY A 68 -3.08 -6.59 5.24
C GLY A 68 -4.23 -7.34 5.94
N LEU A 69 -4.15 -8.66 6.13
CA LEU A 69 -5.19 -9.46 6.83
C LEU A 69 -4.89 -9.69 8.31
N LEU A 70 -3.78 -9.14 8.83
CA LEU A 70 -3.50 -9.07 10.26
C LEU A 70 -4.19 -7.84 10.88
N ILE A 71 -5.52 -7.76 10.73
CA ILE A 71 -6.35 -7.01 11.67
C ILE A 71 -5.97 -7.53 13.04
N GLN A 72 -5.35 -6.64 13.83
CA GLN A 72 -4.92 -6.89 15.19
C GLN A 72 -6.05 -7.61 15.93
N LYS A 73 -5.79 -8.87 16.27
CA LYS A 73 -6.57 -9.56 17.30
C LYS A 73 -6.29 -8.81 18.60
N PRO A 74 -7.33 -8.33 19.31
CA PRO A 74 -7.16 -7.65 20.60
C PRO A 74 -6.46 -8.56 21.61
#